data_AF-A0A7X7BIH9-F1
#
_entry.id   AF-A0A7X7BIH9-F1
#
_cell.length_a   1.000
_cell.length_b   1.000
_cell.length_c   1.000
_cell.angle_alpha   90.00
_cell.angle_beta   90.00
_cell.angle_gamma   90.00
#
_symmetry.space_group_name_H-M   'P 1'
#
loop_
_entity.id
_entity.type
_entity.pdbx_description
1 polymer ?
#
loop_
_entity_poly.entity_id
_entity_poly.type
_entity_poly.pdbx_seq_one_letter_code
_entity_poly.pdbx_strand_id
1 'polypeptide(L)'
;MGRLPIDIKKKLGQIIRTERLIRYEYHKSQNATKENPYSKENFCKGVCHYHTLNKLEKDFINDSQVYYQLLDKLGYTYNVSYNEHRLLMDTLNTQLYRLLHAMEYIDDDLLRNIMQDLSGLNVQEDCIVYFHVKLMEIANNFQIFKSVNEYELKRIIELRDLYDGVYKGLYYHILGLYYMNNLNLTVAEEHLLQAKNIYHSYNISKGLINTNFISLYMLKKDYVNMVNLCVEMEDHYLETSNNNRLLHVYSSLAEHFLYINALEKAYYYHNKRKELLDREPLLSRFRFSIFYNWGMSLIYIFKYQEAYDYIYQAYQECPFEFMKLRIINPLLFLMTNLKIDEHLVKEVIEEGKRYYDKAIETDQTVFKYFEFRYSNNQYYRKYGLQKIVPLLLEDPERINFAIMLFEDLYD
;
A
#
# COMPACT_ATOMS: atom_id res chain seq x y z
N MET A 1 -8.02 -33.40 -28.89
CA MET A 1 -7.62 -32.06 -28.41
C MET A 1 -7.19 -31.22 -29.61
N GLY A 2 -7.75 -30.02 -29.77
CA GLY A 2 -7.49 -29.15 -30.93
C GLY A 2 -6.09 -28.53 -30.93
N ARG A 3 -5.67 -27.97 -32.08
CA ARG A 3 -4.40 -27.26 -32.20
C ARG A 3 -4.48 -25.93 -31.43
N LEU A 4 -3.61 -25.74 -30.44
CA LEU A 4 -3.57 -24.48 -29.67
C LEU A 4 -3.13 -23.31 -30.58
N PRO A 5 -3.76 -22.13 -30.45
CA PRO A 5 -3.29 -20.90 -31.09
C PRO A 5 -1.84 -20.54 -30.69
N ILE A 6 -1.13 -19.83 -31.57
CA ILE A 6 0.29 -19.53 -31.38
C ILE A 6 0.52 -18.60 -30.19
N ASP A 7 -0.35 -17.62 -29.99
CA ASP A 7 -0.35 -16.69 -28.88
C ASP A 7 -0.47 -17.42 -27.53
N ILE A 8 -1.39 -18.37 -27.42
CA ILE A 8 -1.53 -19.23 -26.23
C ILE A 8 -0.25 -20.02 -25.98
N LYS A 9 0.29 -20.66 -27.03
CA LYS A 9 1.53 -21.45 -26.91
C LYS A 9 2.71 -20.62 -26.42
N LYS A 10 2.83 -19.36 -26.84
CA LYS A 10 3.87 -18.45 -26.37
C LYS A 10 3.70 -18.13 -24.89
N LYS A 11 2.48 -17.79 -24.46
CA LYS A 11 2.15 -17.51 -23.04
C LYS A 11 2.41 -18.74 -22.15
N LEU A 12 2.00 -19.93 -22.58
CA LEU A 12 2.30 -21.19 -21.87
C LEU A 12 3.80 -21.47 -21.82
N GLY A 13 4.54 -21.21 -22.91
CA GLY A 13 5.99 -21.38 -22.96
C GLY A 13 6.73 -20.47 -22.00
N GLN A 14 6.28 -19.23 -21.85
CA GLN A 14 6.79 -18.28 -20.85
C GLN A 14 6.52 -18.76 -19.42
N ILE A 15 5.30 -19.20 -19.12
CA ILE A 15 4.94 -19.75 -17.80
C ILE A 15 5.84 -20.93 -17.45
N ILE A 16 5.97 -21.90 -18.37
CA ILE A 16 6.83 -23.08 -18.18
C ILE A 16 8.27 -22.65 -17.90
N ARG A 17 8.82 -21.73 -18.69
CA ARG A 17 10.19 -21.23 -18.53
C ARG A 17 10.39 -20.60 -17.15
N THR A 18 9.54 -19.63 -16.81
CA THR A 18 9.69 -18.81 -15.60
C THR A 18 9.53 -19.66 -14.36
N GLU A 19 8.46 -20.45 -14.26
CA GLU A 19 8.20 -21.30 -13.09
C GLU A 19 9.28 -22.38 -12.91
N ARG A 20 9.78 -22.96 -14.01
CA ARG A 20 10.91 -23.89 -13.95
C ARG A 20 12.16 -23.21 -13.40
N LEU A 21 12.49 -21.99 -13.84
CA LEU A 21 13.67 -21.26 -13.36
C LEU A 21 13.54 -20.89 -11.88
N ILE A 22 12.37 -20.42 -11.43
CA ILE A 22 12.13 -20.11 -10.01
C ILE A 22 12.37 -21.34 -9.14
N ARG A 23 11.79 -22.48 -9.53
CA ARG A 23 11.93 -23.74 -8.78
C ARG A 23 13.34 -24.31 -8.87
N TYR A 24 14.03 -24.11 -9.99
CA TYR A 24 15.43 -24.47 -10.15
C TYR A 24 16.31 -23.72 -9.14
N GLU A 25 16.18 -22.40 -9.05
CA GLU A 25 16.96 -21.56 -8.12
C GLU A 25 16.59 -21.87 -6.66
N TYR A 26 15.31 -22.10 -6.36
CA TYR A 26 14.88 -22.53 -5.02
C TYR A 26 15.55 -23.85 -4.62
N HIS A 27 15.49 -24.88 -5.48
CA HIS A 27 16.14 -26.17 -5.23
C HIS A 27 17.67 -26.04 -5.07
N LYS A 28 18.31 -25.15 -5.85
CA LYS A 28 19.74 -24.86 -5.74
C LYS A 28 20.08 -24.21 -4.40
N SER A 29 19.26 -23.27 -3.93
CA SER A 29 19.46 -22.59 -2.65
C SER A 29 19.37 -23.51 -1.43
N GLN A 30 18.68 -24.65 -1.56
CA GLN A 30 18.57 -25.65 -0.49
C GLN A 30 19.77 -26.60 -0.39
N ASN A 31 20.87 -26.38 -1.14
CA ASN A 31 22.07 -27.24 -1.16
C ASN A 31 21.75 -28.74 -1.32
N ALA A 32 20.69 -29.07 -2.07
CA ALA A 32 20.31 -30.45 -2.30
C ALA A 32 21.40 -31.16 -3.13
N THR A 33 21.97 -32.24 -2.60
CA THR A 33 22.98 -33.10 -3.24
C THR A 33 22.44 -33.95 -4.40
N LYS A 34 21.12 -33.90 -4.62
CA LYS A 34 20.42 -34.62 -5.69
C LYS A 34 20.37 -33.78 -6.97
N GLU A 35 20.30 -34.50 -8.09
CA GLU A 35 20.09 -33.93 -9.42
C GLU A 35 18.86 -33.01 -9.43
N ASN A 36 19.00 -31.78 -9.94
CA ASN A 36 17.92 -30.79 -9.88
C ASN A 36 16.81 -31.15 -10.89
N PRO A 37 15.57 -31.44 -10.44
CA PRO A 37 14.49 -31.89 -11.32
C PRO A 37 14.03 -30.81 -12.32
N TYR A 38 14.39 -29.55 -12.07
CA TYR A 38 14.04 -28.40 -12.91
C TYR A 38 15.18 -27.99 -13.85
N SER A 39 16.32 -28.72 -13.85
CA SER A 39 17.29 -28.63 -14.94
C SER A 39 16.63 -29.05 -16.25
N LYS A 40 17.07 -28.49 -17.39
CA LYS A 40 16.40 -28.72 -18.67
C LYS A 40 16.32 -30.21 -19.04
N GLU A 41 17.40 -30.95 -18.82
CA GLU A 41 17.46 -32.38 -19.11
C GLU A 41 16.47 -33.20 -18.25
N ASN A 42 16.47 -32.97 -16.93
CA ASN A 42 15.58 -33.70 -16.01
C ASN A 42 14.11 -33.29 -16.13
N PHE A 43 13.85 -32.00 -16.34
CA PHE A 43 12.49 -31.50 -16.53
C PHE A 43 11.86 -32.08 -17.82
N CYS A 44 12.67 -32.26 -18.86
CA CYS A 44 12.28 -32.88 -20.13
C CYS A 44 12.12 -34.41 -20.07
N LYS A 45 12.73 -35.09 -19.09
CA LYS A 45 12.75 -36.56 -19.01
C LYS A 45 11.34 -37.16 -19.08
N GLY A 46 11.12 -38.06 -20.05
CA GLY A 46 9.83 -38.70 -20.30
C GLY A 46 8.78 -37.84 -21.02
N VAL A 47 9.12 -36.62 -21.44
CA VAL A 47 8.20 -35.66 -22.07
C VAL A 47 8.72 -35.20 -23.44
N CYS A 48 9.95 -34.67 -23.49
CA CYS A 48 10.57 -34.18 -24.74
C CYS A 48 12.10 -34.17 -24.63
N HIS A 49 12.80 -33.70 -25.68
CA HIS A 49 14.24 -33.45 -25.62
C HIS A 49 14.53 -32.01 -25.15
N TYR A 50 15.69 -31.76 -24.52
CA TYR A 50 16.02 -30.42 -23.99
C TYR A 50 16.08 -29.33 -25.08
N HIS A 51 16.42 -29.69 -26.33
CA HIS A 51 16.32 -28.79 -27.49
C HIS A 51 14.87 -28.35 -27.77
N THR A 52 13.89 -29.25 -27.58
CA THR A 52 12.47 -28.93 -27.72
C THR A 52 12.03 -27.94 -26.66
N LEU A 53 12.45 -28.14 -25.40
CA LEU A 53 12.22 -27.18 -24.32
C LEU A 53 12.89 -25.83 -24.61
N ASN A 54 14.14 -25.82 -25.07
CA ASN A 54 14.83 -24.58 -25.46
C ASN A 54 14.06 -23.77 -26.51
N LYS A 55 13.43 -24.45 -27.49
CA LYS A 55 12.60 -23.79 -28.51
C LYS A 55 11.28 -23.30 -27.91
N LEU A 56 10.61 -24.15 -27.12
CA LEU A 56 9.34 -23.82 -26.45
C LEU A 56 9.48 -22.60 -25.53
N GLU A 57 10.57 -22.51 -24.75
CA GLU A 57 10.82 -21.41 -23.81
C GLU A 57 11.19 -20.08 -24.49
N LYS A 58 11.62 -20.12 -25.76
CA LYS A 58 12.05 -18.94 -26.52
C LYS A 58 10.98 -18.45 -27.49
N ASP A 59 10.15 -19.34 -28.02
CA ASP A 59 9.13 -19.02 -29.02
C ASP A 59 7.93 -19.97 -28.87
N PHE A 60 7.75 -20.95 -29.77
CA PHE A 60 6.74 -21.98 -29.62
C PHE A 60 7.13 -23.28 -30.34
N ILE A 61 6.39 -24.35 -30.02
CA ILE A 61 6.43 -25.62 -30.75
C ILE A 61 5.04 -26.03 -31.22
N ASN A 62 4.99 -26.90 -32.24
CA ASN A 62 3.70 -27.32 -32.81
C ASN A 62 2.96 -28.33 -31.92
N ASP A 63 3.69 -29.15 -31.16
CA ASP A 63 3.12 -30.21 -30.33
C ASP A 63 2.53 -29.63 -29.02
N SER A 64 1.20 -29.62 -28.93
CA SER A 64 0.48 -29.15 -27.74
C SER A 64 0.65 -30.10 -26.54
N GLN A 65 0.88 -31.40 -26.77
CA GLN A 65 0.93 -32.40 -25.70
C GLN A 65 2.11 -32.13 -24.75
N VAL A 66 3.23 -31.69 -25.32
CA VAL A 66 4.43 -31.29 -24.56
C VAL A 66 4.12 -30.14 -23.59
N TYR A 67 3.30 -29.15 -23.98
CA TYR A 67 2.92 -28.07 -23.07
C TYR A 67 2.16 -28.59 -21.85
N TYR A 68 1.15 -29.43 -22.07
CA TYR A 68 0.33 -29.99 -21.00
C TYR A 68 1.17 -30.80 -20.02
N GLN A 69 2.05 -31.68 -20.51
CA GLN A 69 2.91 -32.52 -19.67
C GLN A 69 3.94 -31.71 -18.87
N LEU A 70 4.49 -30.63 -19.45
CA LEU A 70 5.43 -29.76 -18.74
C LEU A 70 4.73 -28.87 -17.70
N LEU A 71 3.52 -28.39 -17.99
CA LEU A 71 2.70 -27.65 -17.02
C LEU A 71 2.29 -28.54 -15.85
N ASP A 72 1.90 -29.79 -16.10
CA ASP A 72 1.54 -30.75 -15.07
C ASP A 72 2.71 -31.02 -14.09
N LYS A 73 3.94 -31.14 -14.61
CA LYS A 73 5.15 -31.21 -13.76
C LYS A 73 5.37 -29.98 -12.87
N LEU A 74 4.78 -28.85 -13.24
CA LEU A 74 4.79 -27.61 -12.45
C LEU A 74 3.51 -27.47 -11.59
N GLY A 75 2.56 -28.40 -11.67
CA GLY A 75 1.28 -28.31 -10.97
C GLY A 75 0.33 -27.26 -11.57
N TYR A 76 0.47 -26.98 -12.86
CA TYR A 76 -0.43 -26.10 -13.62
C TYR A 76 -1.16 -26.87 -14.71
N THR A 77 -2.32 -26.36 -15.10
CA THR A 77 -3.14 -26.96 -16.15
C THR A 77 -3.52 -25.89 -17.18
N TYR A 78 -3.62 -26.32 -18.44
CA TYR A 78 -4.34 -25.58 -19.49
C TYR A 78 -5.22 -26.59 -20.24
N ASN A 79 -6.47 -26.74 -19.80
CA ASN A 79 -7.41 -27.74 -20.32
C ASN A 79 -8.76 -27.10 -20.67
N VAL A 80 -8.72 -25.92 -21.28
CA VAL A 80 -9.89 -25.19 -21.74
C VAL A 80 -9.86 -25.03 -23.26
N SER A 81 -11.04 -24.89 -23.87
CA SER A 81 -11.13 -24.48 -25.26
C SER A 81 -10.71 -23.01 -25.42
N TYR A 82 -10.28 -22.63 -26.63
CA TYR A 82 -9.91 -21.24 -26.90
C TYR A 82 -11.08 -20.27 -26.67
N ASN A 83 -12.31 -20.69 -26.94
CA ASN A 83 -13.50 -19.86 -26.71
C ASN A 83 -13.76 -19.65 -25.21
N GLU A 84 -13.61 -20.69 -24.39
CA GLU A 84 -13.71 -20.57 -22.92
C GLU A 84 -12.61 -19.67 -22.36
N HIS A 85 -11.36 -19.87 -22.79
CA HIS A 85 -10.25 -18.98 -22.45
C HIS A 85 -10.56 -17.51 -22.78
N ARG A 86 -11.02 -17.24 -24.00
CA ARG A 86 -11.36 -15.89 -24.44
C ARG A 86 -12.47 -15.28 -23.58
N LEU A 87 -13.54 -16.02 -23.32
CA LEU A 87 -14.65 -15.54 -22.48
C LEU A 87 -14.21 -15.23 -21.05
N LEU A 88 -13.33 -16.06 -20.48
CA LEU A 88 -12.73 -15.79 -19.16
C LEU A 88 -11.85 -14.53 -19.20
N MET A 89 -11.00 -14.38 -20.23
CA MET A 89 -10.17 -13.19 -20.38
C MET A 89 -10.99 -11.91 -20.61
N ASP A 90 -12.10 -11.97 -21.35
CA ASP A 90 -13.02 -10.83 -21.53
C ASP A 90 -13.71 -10.44 -20.21
N THR A 91 -14.09 -11.44 -19.41
CA THR A 91 -14.61 -11.23 -18.06
C THR A 91 -13.56 -10.58 -17.16
N LEU A 92 -12.33 -11.11 -17.18
CA LEU A 92 -11.22 -10.54 -16.40
C LEU A 92 -10.86 -9.12 -16.83
N ASN A 93 -10.89 -8.83 -18.13
CA ASN A 93 -10.68 -7.47 -18.64
C ASN A 93 -11.71 -6.51 -18.05
N THR A 94 -12.98 -6.90 -18.04
CA THR A 94 -14.04 -6.10 -17.40
C THR A 94 -13.75 -5.86 -15.92
N GLN A 95 -13.32 -6.90 -15.20
CA GLN A 95 -12.94 -6.80 -13.79
C GLN A 95 -11.69 -5.93 -13.58
N LEU A 96 -10.74 -5.93 -14.51
CA LEU A 96 -9.54 -5.09 -14.47
C LEU A 96 -9.90 -3.61 -14.55
N TYR A 97 -10.77 -3.21 -15.48
CA TYR A 97 -11.21 -1.82 -15.57
C TYR A 97 -12.01 -1.41 -14.33
N ARG A 98 -12.87 -2.29 -13.79
CA ARG A 98 -13.54 -2.06 -12.51
C ARG A 98 -12.53 -1.89 -11.36
N LEU A 99 -11.48 -2.70 -11.32
CA LEU A 99 -10.41 -2.61 -10.31
C LEU A 99 -9.68 -1.28 -10.40
N LEU A 100 -9.24 -0.86 -11.59
CA LEU A 100 -8.56 0.42 -11.79
C LEU A 100 -9.45 1.61 -11.41
N HIS A 101 -10.75 1.53 -11.73
CA HIS A 101 -11.73 2.54 -11.30
C HIS A 101 -11.88 2.56 -9.78
N ALA A 102 -12.02 1.39 -9.14
CA ALA A 102 -12.13 1.29 -7.69
C ALA A 102 -10.89 1.83 -6.97
N MET A 103 -9.70 1.55 -7.53
CA MET A 103 -8.44 2.12 -7.06
C MET A 103 -8.43 3.64 -7.23
N GLU A 104 -8.86 4.19 -8.38
CA GLU A 104 -8.89 5.64 -8.62
C GLU A 104 -9.79 6.37 -7.62
N TYR A 105 -10.97 5.82 -7.35
CA TYR A 105 -11.96 6.44 -6.46
C TYR A 105 -11.87 6.01 -5.00
N ILE A 106 -10.94 5.12 -4.63
CA ILE A 106 -10.80 4.59 -3.25
C ILE A 106 -12.12 3.98 -2.75
N ASP A 107 -12.73 3.16 -3.61
CA ASP A 107 -13.99 2.47 -3.35
C ASP A 107 -13.74 1.07 -2.77
N ASP A 108 -13.67 0.99 -1.44
CA ASP A 108 -13.38 -0.25 -0.73
C ASP A 108 -14.47 -1.32 -0.89
N ASP A 109 -15.73 -0.91 -1.11
CA ASP A 109 -16.83 -1.83 -1.34
C ASP A 109 -16.71 -2.48 -2.71
N LEU A 110 -16.42 -1.68 -3.74
CA LEU A 110 -16.16 -2.19 -5.07
C LEU A 110 -14.91 -3.08 -5.10
N LEU A 111 -13.83 -2.71 -4.42
CA LEU A 111 -12.63 -3.55 -4.28
C LEU A 111 -12.98 -4.92 -3.66
N ARG A 112 -13.77 -4.95 -2.59
CA ARG A 112 -14.23 -6.19 -1.94
C ARG A 112 -15.09 -7.04 -2.88
N ASN A 113 -16.02 -6.43 -3.61
CA ASN A 113 -16.88 -7.12 -4.55
C ASN A 113 -16.09 -7.73 -5.70
N ILE A 114 -15.10 -7.02 -6.25
CA ILE A 114 -14.22 -7.54 -7.30
C ILE A 114 -13.45 -8.76 -6.78
N MET A 115 -12.94 -8.75 -5.54
CA MET A 115 -12.26 -9.93 -4.99
C MET A 115 -13.17 -11.14 -4.83
N GLN A 116 -14.44 -10.92 -4.46
CA GLN A 116 -15.44 -12.00 -4.43
C GLN A 116 -15.69 -12.55 -5.83
N ASP A 117 -15.89 -11.69 -6.82
CA ASP A 117 -16.06 -12.07 -8.22
C ASP A 117 -14.87 -12.91 -8.73
N LEU A 118 -13.63 -12.44 -8.47
CA LEU A 118 -12.41 -13.15 -8.86
C LEU A 118 -12.29 -14.53 -8.19
N SER A 119 -12.63 -14.64 -6.90
CA SER A 119 -12.59 -15.90 -6.16
C SER A 119 -13.60 -16.94 -6.66
N GLY A 120 -14.70 -16.49 -7.28
CA GLY A 120 -15.71 -17.34 -7.88
C GLY A 120 -15.35 -17.87 -9.27
N LEU A 121 -14.26 -17.40 -9.89
CA LEU A 121 -13.85 -17.86 -11.22
C LEU A 121 -13.18 -19.23 -11.15
N ASN A 122 -13.60 -20.14 -12.03
CA ASN A 122 -12.90 -21.42 -12.21
C ASN A 122 -11.62 -21.20 -13.04
N VAL A 123 -10.50 -20.98 -12.35
CA VAL A 123 -9.18 -20.75 -12.97
C VAL A 123 -8.25 -21.96 -12.93
N GLN A 124 -8.67 -23.07 -12.32
CA GLN A 124 -7.79 -24.24 -12.09
C GLN A 124 -7.34 -24.90 -13.39
N GLU A 125 -8.18 -24.82 -14.43
CA GLU A 125 -7.92 -25.40 -15.74
C GLU A 125 -7.25 -24.44 -16.72
N ASP A 126 -6.98 -23.18 -16.33
CA ASP A 126 -6.36 -22.17 -17.19
C ASP A 126 -5.31 -21.37 -16.42
N CYS A 127 -4.06 -21.84 -16.51
CA CYS A 127 -2.94 -21.20 -15.83
C CYS A 127 -2.67 -19.76 -16.29
N ILE A 128 -3.05 -19.37 -17.51
CA ILE A 128 -2.89 -17.99 -17.98
C ILE A 128 -3.86 -17.10 -17.20
N VAL A 129 -5.14 -17.47 -17.16
CA VAL A 129 -6.19 -16.76 -16.40
C VAL A 129 -5.81 -16.71 -14.92
N TYR A 130 -5.34 -17.82 -14.34
CA TYR A 130 -4.85 -17.87 -12.96
C TYR A 130 -3.82 -16.78 -12.64
N PHE A 131 -2.79 -16.60 -13.46
CA PHE A 131 -1.76 -15.58 -13.22
C PHE A 131 -2.24 -14.14 -13.42
N HIS A 132 -3.28 -13.91 -14.23
CA HIS A 132 -3.92 -12.61 -14.35
C HIS A 132 -4.79 -12.28 -13.12
N VAL A 133 -5.53 -13.28 -12.60
CA VAL A 133 -6.25 -13.15 -11.33
C VAL A 133 -5.28 -12.84 -10.19
N LYS A 134 -4.17 -13.58 -10.07
CA LYS A 134 -3.17 -13.32 -9.04
C LYS A 134 -2.55 -11.92 -9.12
N LEU A 135 -2.31 -11.40 -10.33
CA LEU A 135 -1.85 -10.03 -10.50
C LEU A 135 -2.89 -9.02 -9.95
N MET A 136 -4.18 -9.21 -10.25
CA MET A 136 -5.27 -8.35 -9.78
C MET A 136 -5.47 -8.44 -8.26
N GLU A 137 -5.38 -9.63 -7.67
CA GLU A 137 -5.43 -9.84 -6.22
C GLU A 137 -4.30 -9.10 -5.50
N ILE A 138 -3.08 -9.14 -6.04
CA ILE A 138 -1.93 -8.42 -5.48
C ILE A 138 -2.16 -6.91 -5.54
N ALA A 139 -2.59 -6.36 -6.69
CA ALA A 139 -2.92 -4.95 -6.80
C ALA A 139 -3.97 -4.51 -5.76
N ASN A 140 -5.02 -5.32 -5.60
CA ASN A 140 -6.05 -5.05 -4.60
C ASN A 140 -5.48 -5.05 -3.18
N ASN A 141 -4.63 -6.02 -2.83
CA ASN A 141 -4.02 -6.10 -1.49
C ASN A 141 -3.13 -4.90 -1.17
N PHE A 142 -2.36 -4.40 -2.15
CA PHE A 142 -1.62 -3.14 -1.99
C PHE A 142 -2.55 -1.96 -1.69
N GLN A 143 -3.70 -1.89 -2.34
CA GLN A 143 -4.64 -0.77 -2.18
C GLN A 143 -5.33 -0.74 -0.81
N ILE A 144 -5.64 -1.90 -0.24
CA ILE A 144 -6.32 -2.02 1.07
C ILE A 144 -5.35 -2.30 2.23
N PHE A 145 -4.06 -2.05 2.03
CA PHE A 145 -3.00 -2.24 3.03
C PHE A 145 -2.98 -3.63 3.67
N LYS A 146 -3.32 -4.66 2.89
CA LYS A 146 -3.17 -6.06 3.32
C LYS A 146 -1.76 -6.54 3.05
N SER A 147 -1.29 -7.47 3.88
CA SER A 147 0.00 -8.12 3.65
C SER A 147 0.00 -8.81 2.28
N VAL A 148 1.05 -8.55 1.51
CA VAL A 148 1.30 -9.21 0.24
C VAL A 148 2.30 -10.33 0.49
N ASN A 149 1.97 -11.55 0.05
CA ASN A 149 2.87 -12.67 0.15
C ASN A 149 4.09 -12.45 -0.77
N GLU A 150 5.27 -12.23 -0.19
CA GLU A 150 6.50 -11.95 -0.94
C GLU A 150 6.85 -13.05 -1.95
N TYR A 151 6.56 -14.31 -1.63
CA TYR A 151 6.80 -15.43 -2.54
C TYR A 151 5.89 -15.36 -3.76
N GLU A 152 4.61 -15.05 -3.58
CA GLU A 152 3.66 -14.89 -4.69
C GLU A 152 4.00 -13.66 -5.53
N LEU A 153 4.35 -12.55 -4.88
CA LEU A 153 4.79 -11.33 -5.57
C LEU A 153 6.01 -11.61 -6.44
N LYS A 154 7.05 -12.26 -5.90
CA LYS A 154 8.24 -12.62 -6.66
C LYS A 154 7.91 -13.44 -7.90
N ARG A 155 7.01 -14.42 -7.78
CA ARG A 155 6.58 -15.25 -8.92
C ARG A 155 5.90 -14.43 -10.01
N ILE A 156 5.01 -13.53 -9.63
CA ILE A 156 4.29 -12.65 -10.56
C ILE A 156 5.23 -11.64 -11.23
N ILE A 157 6.22 -11.13 -10.50
CA ILE A 157 7.24 -10.20 -11.04
C ILE A 157 8.04 -10.86 -12.17
N GLU A 158 8.43 -12.11 -12.01
CA GLU A 158 9.19 -12.88 -13.00
C GLU A 158 8.37 -13.25 -14.25
N LEU A 159 7.03 -13.15 -14.19
CA LEU A 159 6.11 -13.38 -15.31
C LEU A 159 5.85 -12.10 -16.13
N ARG A 160 6.77 -11.14 -16.11
CA ARG A 160 6.61 -9.84 -16.78
C ARG A 160 6.11 -9.95 -18.23
N ASP A 161 6.59 -10.93 -18.99
CA ASP A 161 6.34 -11.05 -20.43
C ASP A 161 5.01 -11.76 -20.73
N LEU A 162 4.32 -12.27 -19.69
CA LEU A 162 2.97 -12.82 -19.78
C LEU A 162 1.91 -11.72 -19.97
N TYR A 163 2.17 -10.54 -19.39
CA TYR A 163 1.23 -9.44 -19.34
C TYR A 163 1.40 -8.51 -20.55
N ASP A 164 0.28 -8.12 -21.14
CA ASP A 164 0.18 -7.17 -22.24
C ASP A 164 -0.86 -6.08 -21.91
N GLY A 165 -0.87 -5.01 -22.71
CA GLY A 165 -1.80 -3.90 -22.57
C GLY A 165 -1.99 -3.37 -21.16
N VAL A 166 -3.24 -3.25 -20.71
CA VAL A 166 -3.58 -2.70 -19.39
C VAL A 166 -3.04 -3.56 -18.24
N TYR A 167 -2.96 -4.89 -18.39
CA TYR A 167 -2.32 -5.76 -17.40
C TYR A 167 -0.83 -5.46 -17.24
N LYS A 168 -0.15 -5.11 -18.32
CA LYS A 168 1.25 -4.67 -18.24
C LYS A 168 1.37 -3.34 -17.48
N GLY A 169 0.40 -2.44 -17.63
CA GLY A 169 0.28 -1.23 -16.82
C GLY A 169 0.11 -1.55 -15.34
N LEU A 170 -0.79 -2.48 -15.00
CA LEU A 170 -1.03 -2.93 -13.62
C LEU A 170 0.21 -3.58 -13.00
N TYR A 171 0.93 -4.40 -13.77
CA TYR A 171 2.20 -5.00 -13.37
C TYR A 171 3.22 -3.94 -12.93
N TYR A 172 3.42 -2.91 -13.74
CA TYR A 172 4.35 -1.83 -13.41
C TYR A 172 3.84 -0.96 -12.26
N HIS A 173 2.53 -0.77 -12.14
CA HIS A 173 1.93 -0.07 -10.99
C HIS A 173 2.24 -0.82 -9.68
N ILE A 174 2.03 -2.13 -9.63
CA ILE A 174 2.38 -2.99 -8.47
C ILE A 174 3.86 -2.88 -8.12
N LEU A 175 4.75 -2.96 -9.12
CA LEU A 175 6.19 -2.82 -8.89
C LEU A 175 6.55 -1.45 -8.31
N GLY A 176 5.95 -0.38 -8.85
CA GLY A 176 6.09 0.97 -8.32
C GLY A 176 5.77 1.03 -6.83
N LEU A 177 4.59 0.54 -6.45
CA LEU A 177 4.14 0.47 -5.05
C LEU A 177 5.08 -0.37 -4.17
N TYR A 178 5.48 -1.55 -4.65
CA TYR A 178 6.39 -2.43 -3.92
C TYR A 178 7.73 -1.75 -3.61
N TYR A 179 8.35 -1.12 -4.61
CA TYR A 179 9.64 -0.45 -4.42
C TYR A 179 9.50 0.84 -3.61
N MET A 180 8.38 1.56 -3.70
CA MET A 180 8.09 2.70 -2.81
C MET A 180 8.04 2.26 -1.34
N ASN A 181 7.31 1.18 -1.05
CA ASN A 181 7.18 0.65 0.31
C ASN A 181 8.52 0.15 0.88
N ASN A 182 9.45 -0.27 0.01
CA ASN A 182 10.82 -0.65 0.38
C ASN A 182 11.82 0.52 0.31
N LEU A 183 11.35 1.75 0.12
CA LEU A 183 12.14 2.98 0.02
C LEU A 183 13.21 2.95 -1.10
N ASN A 184 13.03 2.12 -2.13
CA ASN A 184 13.83 2.17 -3.35
C ASN A 184 13.17 3.10 -4.37
N LEU A 185 13.25 4.40 -4.07
CA LEU A 185 12.43 5.43 -4.73
C LEU A 185 12.77 5.63 -6.21
N THR A 186 14.03 5.44 -6.61
CA THR A 186 14.44 5.56 -8.03
C THR A 186 13.82 4.44 -8.88
N VAL A 187 13.91 3.18 -8.42
CA VAL A 187 13.34 2.04 -9.14
C VAL A 187 11.81 2.11 -9.15
N ALA A 188 11.21 2.59 -8.06
CA ALA A 188 9.78 2.87 -8.02
C ALA A 188 9.34 3.86 -9.11
N GLU A 189 10.05 4.98 -9.25
CA GLU A 189 9.77 6.01 -10.25
C GLU A 189 9.81 5.46 -11.68
N GLU A 190 10.84 4.67 -12.00
CA GLU A 190 10.99 4.03 -13.30
C GLU A 190 9.76 3.17 -13.65
N HIS A 191 9.30 2.35 -12.70
CA HIS A 191 8.13 1.51 -12.90
C HIS A 191 6.83 2.30 -12.98
N LEU A 192 6.61 3.29 -12.10
CA LEU A 192 5.43 4.15 -12.17
C LEU A 192 5.36 4.92 -13.49
N LEU A 193 6.51 5.32 -14.06
CA LEU A 193 6.56 5.98 -15.36
C LEU A 193 6.14 5.04 -16.50
N GLN A 194 6.57 3.76 -16.46
CA GLN A 194 6.10 2.75 -17.40
C GLN A 194 4.59 2.54 -17.28
N ALA A 195 4.06 2.43 -16.07
CA ALA A 195 2.63 2.31 -15.82
C ALA A 195 1.85 3.52 -16.36
N LYS A 196 2.33 4.75 -16.10
CA LYS A 196 1.73 5.99 -16.58
C LYS A 196 1.65 6.04 -18.10
N ASN A 197 2.72 5.69 -18.80
CA ASN A 197 2.74 5.68 -20.27
C ASN A 197 1.73 4.68 -20.84
N ILE A 198 1.64 3.48 -20.26
CA ILE A 198 0.66 2.46 -20.67
C ILE A 198 -0.77 2.96 -20.39
N TYR A 199 -1.06 3.40 -19.17
CA TYR A 199 -2.37 3.92 -18.79
C TYR A 199 -2.83 5.06 -19.69
N HIS A 200 -1.94 5.98 -20.04
CA HIS A 200 -2.23 7.03 -21.00
C HIS A 200 -2.64 6.46 -22.37
N SER A 201 -1.90 5.48 -22.91
CA SER A 201 -2.24 4.86 -24.21
C SER A 201 -3.57 4.11 -24.23
N TYR A 202 -4.07 3.71 -23.06
CA TYR A 202 -5.35 3.01 -22.89
C TYR A 202 -6.46 3.89 -22.31
N ASN A 203 -6.26 5.22 -22.24
CA ASN A 203 -7.21 6.18 -21.66
C ASN A 203 -7.66 5.84 -20.21
N ILE A 204 -6.77 5.22 -19.42
CA ILE A 204 -6.98 5.06 -17.98
C ILE A 204 -6.75 6.42 -17.31
N SER A 205 -7.55 6.74 -16.28
CA SER A 205 -7.47 8.03 -15.58
C SER A 205 -6.04 8.37 -15.18
N LYS A 206 -5.59 9.60 -15.50
CA LYS A 206 -4.28 10.11 -15.06
C LYS A 206 -4.21 10.26 -13.54
N GLY A 207 -5.35 10.50 -12.89
CA GLY A 207 -5.44 10.63 -11.44
C GLY A 207 -4.95 9.38 -10.71
N LEU A 208 -5.18 8.20 -11.28
CA LEU A 208 -4.84 6.93 -10.64
C LEU A 208 -3.35 6.85 -10.32
N ILE A 209 -2.52 7.05 -11.34
CA ILE A 209 -1.07 6.93 -11.21
C ILE A 209 -0.42 8.18 -10.62
N ASN A 210 -0.99 9.37 -10.89
CA ASN A 210 -0.42 10.62 -10.39
C ASN A 210 -0.51 10.74 -8.86
N THR A 211 -1.50 10.11 -8.21
CA THR A 211 -1.50 10.07 -6.74
C THR A 211 -0.26 9.33 -6.19
N ASN A 212 0.19 8.26 -6.85
CA ASN A 212 1.42 7.58 -6.46
C ASN A 212 2.66 8.43 -6.68
N PHE A 213 2.69 9.24 -7.75
CA PHE A 213 3.76 10.22 -7.97
C PHE A 213 3.79 11.32 -6.91
N ILE A 214 2.64 11.81 -6.44
CA ILE A 214 2.57 12.75 -5.31
C ILE A 214 3.26 12.14 -4.09
N SER A 215 2.88 10.92 -3.70
CA SER A 215 3.49 10.21 -2.57
C SER A 215 4.99 9.94 -2.79
N LEU A 216 5.40 9.56 -4.01
CA LEU A 216 6.80 9.35 -4.35
C LEU A 216 7.62 10.64 -4.19
N TYR A 217 7.14 11.76 -4.71
CA TYR A 217 7.83 13.04 -4.59
C TYR A 217 7.90 13.51 -3.13
N MET A 218 6.86 13.26 -2.32
CA MET A 218 6.93 13.49 -0.87
C MET A 218 8.06 12.66 -0.22
N LEU A 219 8.15 11.36 -0.52
CA LEU A 219 9.20 10.48 0.01
C LEU A 219 10.61 10.88 -0.46
N LYS A 220 10.74 11.33 -1.72
CA LYS A 220 11.99 11.86 -2.29
C LYS A 220 12.34 13.26 -1.77
N LYS A 221 11.44 13.92 -1.02
CA LYS A 221 11.53 15.33 -0.62
C LYS A 221 11.60 16.30 -1.82
N ASP A 222 11.05 15.89 -2.96
CA ASP A 222 10.93 16.70 -4.16
C ASP A 222 9.63 17.52 -4.12
N TYR A 223 9.60 18.48 -3.22
CA TYR A 223 8.36 19.23 -2.94
C TYR A 223 7.91 20.12 -4.09
N VAL A 224 8.82 20.55 -4.98
CA VAL A 224 8.46 21.38 -6.15
C VAL A 224 7.60 20.56 -7.11
N ASN A 225 8.05 19.35 -7.47
CA ASN A 225 7.28 18.48 -8.36
C ASN A 225 6.02 17.96 -7.69
N MET A 226 6.06 17.71 -6.37
CA MET A 226 4.88 17.35 -5.59
C MET A 226 3.80 18.44 -5.66
N VAL A 227 4.13 19.70 -5.35
CA VAL A 227 3.16 20.80 -5.34
C VAL A 227 2.59 21.06 -6.74
N ASN A 228 3.44 21.08 -7.77
CA ASN A 228 2.98 21.27 -9.15
C ASN A 228 1.98 20.18 -9.56
N LEU A 229 2.28 18.93 -9.23
CA LEU A 229 1.40 17.80 -9.53
C LEU A 229 0.10 17.85 -8.70
N CYS A 230 0.17 18.24 -7.43
CA CYS A 230 -1.01 18.43 -6.60
C CYS A 230 -1.95 19.49 -7.17
N VAL A 231 -1.44 20.62 -7.66
CA VAL A 231 -2.27 21.66 -8.30
C VAL A 231 -2.91 21.13 -9.58
N GLU A 232 -2.16 20.42 -10.44
CA GLU A 232 -2.73 19.79 -11.64
C GLU A 232 -3.84 18.77 -11.29
N MET A 233 -3.64 18.01 -10.21
CA MET A 233 -4.60 16.99 -9.78
C MET A 233 -5.80 17.58 -9.03
N GLU A 234 -5.66 18.73 -8.35
CA GLU A 234 -6.78 19.48 -7.78
C GLU A 234 -7.82 19.79 -8.87
N ASP A 235 -7.38 20.41 -9.97
CA ASP A 235 -8.26 20.73 -11.10
C ASP A 235 -8.91 19.46 -11.67
N HIS A 236 -8.12 18.42 -11.91
CA HIS A 236 -8.62 17.15 -12.44
C HIS A 236 -9.69 16.51 -11.54
N TYR A 237 -9.48 16.47 -10.22
CA TYR A 237 -10.43 15.82 -9.31
C TYR A 237 -11.67 16.66 -9.04
N LEU A 238 -11.59 17.98 -9.18
CA LEU A 238 -12.77 18.84 -9.23
C LEU A 238 -13.62 18.53 -10.47
N GLU A 239 -12.98 18.41 -11.65
CA GLU A 239 -13.67 18.08 -12.90
C GLU A 239 -14.32 16.68 -12.87
N THR A 240 -13.64 15.68 -12.31
CA THR A 240 -14.15 14.30 -12.24
C THR A 240 -14.98 14.01 -10.99
N SER A 241 -15.26 15.03 -10.16
CA SER A 241 -15.93 14.89 -8.85
C SER A 241 -15.31 13.80 -7.95
N ASN A 242 -13.98 13.60 -8.00
CA ASN A 242 -13.30 12.58 -7.19
C ASN A 242 -12.92 13.16 -5.82
N ASN A 243 -13.92 13.28 -4.95
CA ASN A 243 -13.77 13.89 -3.63
C ASN A 243 -12.78 13.14 -2.72
N ASN A 244 -12.67 11.81 -2.85
CA ASN A 244 -11.69 11.01 -2.10
C ASN A 244 -10.27 11.47 -2.44
N ARG A 245 -9.91 11.52 -3.73
CA ARG A 245 -8.57 11.95 -4.15
C ARG A 245 -8.30 13.43 -3.91
N LEU A 246 -9.31 14.28 -4.07
CA LEU A 246 -9.22 15.69 -3.74
C LEU A 246 -8.85 15.93 -2.26
N LEU A 247 -9.42 15.12 -1.35
CA LEU A 247 -9.07 15.15 0.08
C LEU A 247 -7.59 14.85 0.34
N HIS A 248 -7.03 13.88 -0.39
CA HIS A 248 -5.60 13.54 -0.31
C HIS A 248 -4.72 14.68 -0.83
N VAL A 249 -5.08 15.28 -1.97
CA VAL A 249 -4.37 16.44 -2.53
C VAL A 249 -4.35 17.61 -1.53
N TYR A 250 -5.50 17.95 -0.95
CA TYR A 250 -5.56 19.02 0.06
C TYR A 250 -4.76 18.69 1.32
N SER A 251 -4.72 17.42 1.73
CA SER A 251 -3.90 17.00 2.88
C SER A 251 -2.40 17.18 2.58
N SER A 252 -1.92 16.73 1.41
CA SER A 252 -0.52 16.91 1.00
C SER A 252 -0.11 18.38 0.91
N LEU A 253 -0.97 19.23 0.33
CA LEU A 253 -0.69 20.67 0.21
C LEU A 253 -0.69 21.36 1.58
N ALA A 254 -1.69 21.08 2.42
CA ALA A 254 -1.79 21.67 3.75
C ALA A 254 -0.56 21.31 4.62
N GLU A 255 -0.18 20.04 4.65
CA GLU A 255 0.98 19.54 5.40
C GLU A 255 2.29 20.13 4.88
N HIS A 256 2.48 20.19 3.56
CA HIS A 256 3.68 20.79 2.98
C HIS A 256 3.81 22.28 3.31
N PHE A 257 2.75 23.06 3.11
CA PHE A 257 2.79 24.49 3.42
C PHE A 257 2.97 24.76 4.91
N LEU A 258 2.45 23.89 5.77
CA LEU A 258 2.69 23.97 7.20
C LEU A 258 4.17 23.71 7.53
N TYR A 259 4.77 22.68 6.92
CA TYR A 259 6.18 22.31 7.11
C TYR A 259 7.15 23.45 6.74
N ILE A 260 6.88 24.19 5.67
CA ILE A 260 7.68 25.36 5.29
C ILE A 260 7.23 26.66 5.97
N ASN A 261 6.36 26.56 6.99
CA ASN A 261 5.80 27.68 7.76
C ASN A 261 5.07 28.74 6.90
N ALA A 262 4.50 28.34 5.76
CA ALA A 262 3.63 29.16 4.92
C ALA A 262 2.18 29.09 5.44
N LEU A 263 1.95 29.61 6.65
CA LEU A 263 0.73 29.39 7.44
C LEU A 263 -0.55 29.72 6.67
N GLU A 264 -0.63 30.88 6.01
CA GLU A 264 -1.83 31.30 5.27
C GLU A 264 -2.28 30.23 4.25
N LYS A 265 -1.33 29.72 3.45
CA LYS A 265 -1.60 28.65 2.48
C LYS A 265 -1.94 27.32 3.15
N ALA A 266 -1.27 27.00 4.26
CA ALA A 266 -1.54 25.79 5.02
C ALA A 266 -2.98 25.77 5.53
N TYR A 267 -3.44 26.86 6.16
CA TYR A 267 -4.82 27.00 6.62
C TYR A 267 -5.81 27.05 5.48
N TYR A 268 -5.48 27.68 4.34
CA TYR A 268 -6.34 27.68 3.15
C TYR A 268 -6.68 26.26 2.69
N TYR A 269 -5.69 25.39 2.51
CA TYR A 269 -5.92 24.01 2.09
C TYR A 269 -6.53 23.14 3.20
N HIS A 270 -6.19 23.40 4.46
CA HIS A 270 -6.84 22.74 5.58
C HIS A 270 -8.34 23.07 5.68
N ASN A 271 -8.73 24.31 5.42
CA ASN A 271 -10.14 24.71 5.42
C ASN A 271 -10.89 24.07 4.25
N LYS A 272 -10.31 24.05 3.04
CA LYS A 272 -10.88 23.30 1.90
C LYS A 272 -11.11 21.83 2.24
N ARG A 273 -10.16 21.20 2.94
CA ARG A 273 -10.28 19.82 3.44
C ARG A 273 -11.44 19.67 4.43
N LYS A 274 -11.62 20.59 5.38
CA LYS A 274 -12.74 20.58 6.33
C LYS A 274 -14.09 20.75 5.64
N GLU A 275 -14.22 21.72 4.74
CA GLU A 275 -15.43 21.94 3.94
C GLU A 275 -15.83 20.68 3.16
N LEU A 276 -14.84 19.98 2.59
CA LEU A 276 -15.06 18.73 1.88
C LEU A 276 -15.55 17.61 2.82
N LEU A 277 -14.98 17.49 4.02
CA LEU A 277 -15.44 16.54 5.05
C LEU A 277 -16.84 16.83 5.60
N ASP A 278 -17.23 18.11 5.63
CA ASP A 278 -18.55 18.52 6.11
C ASP A 278 -19.63 18.28 5.05
N ARG A 279 -19.30 18.43 3.76
CA ARG A 279 -20.28 18.22 2.68
C ARG A 279 -20.44 16.76 2.24
N GLU A 280 -19.40 15.91 2.39
CA GLU A 280 -19.38 14.54 1.88
C GLU A 280 -19.44 13.48 3.00
N PRO A 281 -20.61 12.87 3.27
CA PRO A 281 -20.77 11.92 4.38
C PRO A 281 -19.83 10.70 4.30
N LEU A 282 -19.50 10.23 3.10
CA LEU A 282 -18.60 9.09 2.89
C LEU A 282 -17.15 9.38 3.32
N LEU A 283 -16.76 10.66 3.38
CA LEU A 283 -15.43 11.06 3.84
C LEU A 283 -15.32 11.13 5.36
N SER A 284 -16.42 10.97 6.10
CA SER A 284 -16.44 11.00 7.57
C SER A 284 -15.41 10.05 8.20
N ARG A 285 -15.14 8.90 7.55
CA ARG A 285 -14.10 7.94 7.95
C ARG A 285 -12.68 8.53 8.07
N PHE A 286 -12.40 9.66 7.41
CA PHE A 286 -11.11 10.34 7.45
C PHE A 286 -11.03 11.46 8.50
N ARG A 287 -12.14 11.81 9.19
CA ARG A 287 -12.16 12.91 10.19
C ARG A 287 -11.11 12.72 11.28
N PHE A 288 -11.07 11.52 11.86
CA PHE A 288 -10.09 11.17 12.88
C PHE A 288 -8.66 11.43 12.41
N SER A 289 -8.24 10.86 11.27
CA SER A 289 -6.86 10.98 10.80
C SER A 289 -6.50 12.42 10.42
N ILE A 290 -7.44 13.15 9.84
CA ILE A 290 -7.24 14.55 9.44
C ILE A 290 -7.03 15.46 10.66
N PHE A 291 -7.88 15.35 11.68
CA PHE A 291 -7.74 16.15 12.89
C PHE A 291 -6.50 15.75 13.69
N TYR A 292 -6.23 14.45 13.80
CA TYR A 292 -5.04 13.96 14.50
C TYR A 292 -3.75 14.45 13.84
N ASN A 293 -3.60 14.24 12.53
CA ASN A 293 -2.38 14.62 11.80
C ASN A 293 -2.16 16.14 11.79
N TRP A 294 -3.23 16.92 11.63
CA TRP A 294 -3.14 18.38 11.70
C TRP A 294 -2.75 18.85 13.11
N GLY A 295 -3.40 18.31 14.14
CA GLY A 295 -3.07 18.60 15.54
C GLY A 295 -1.60 18.29 15.83
N MET A 296 -1.12 17.10 15.47
CA MET A 296 0.29 16.70 15.62
C MET A 296 1.22 17.66 14.88
N SER A 297 0.86 18.10 13.67
CA SER A 297 1.67 19.01 12.89
C SER A 297 1.77 20.42 13.52
N LEU A 298 0.69 20.89 14.14
CA LEU A 298 0.66 22.16 14.87
C LEU A 298 1.55 22.16 16.10
N ILE A 299 1.77 21.00 16.73
CA ILE A 299 2.70 20.87 17.85
C ILE A 299 4.13 21.24 17.41
N TYR A 300 4.59 20.80 16.24
CA TYR A 300 5.94 21.11 15.73
C TYR A 300 6.21 22.58 15.47
N ILE A 301 5.15 23.36 15.25
CA ILE A 301 5.27 24.80 15.06
C ILE A 301 4.80 25.59 16.28
N PHE A 302 4.78 24.93 17.45
CA PHE A 302 4.51 25.52 18.77
C PHE A 302 3.12 26.17 18.90
N LYS A 303 2.14 25.74 18.08
CA LYS A 303 0.74 26.20 18.16
C LYS A 303 -0.08 25.34 19.10
N TYR A 304 0.33 25.29 20.37
CA TYR A 304 -0.19 24.32 21.34
C TYR A 304 -1.69 24.42 21.60
N GLN A 305 -2.27 25.62 21.69
CA GLN A 305 -3.71 25.76 21.92
C GLN A 305 -4.52 25.20 20.75
N GLU A 306 -4.15 25.55 19.52
CA GLU A 306 -4.83 25.03 18.34
C GLU A 306 -4.62 23.52 18.19
N ALA A 307 -3.40 23.03 18.49
CA ALA A 307 -3.10 21.60 18.50
C ALA A 307 -4.00 20.86 19.49
N TYR A 308 -4.20 21.40 20.69
CA TYR A 308 -5.07 20.83 21.71
C TYR A 308 -6.51 20.68 21.20
N ASP A 309 -7.06 21.73 20.59
CA ASP A 309 -8.43 21.71 20.07
C ASP A 309 -8.59 20.62 19.00
N TYR A 310 -7.63 20.47 18.08
CA TYR A 310 -7.67 19.46 17.03
C TYR A 310 -7.44 18.04 17.54
N ILE A 311 -6.49 17.83 18.45
CA ILE A 311 -6.27 16.50 19.03
C ILE A 311 -7.49 16.09 19.88
N TYR A 312 -8.14 17.02 20.57
CA TYR A 312 -9.36 16.75 21.32
C TYR A 312 -10.53 16.36 20.39
N GLN A 313 -10.68 17.05 19.25
CA GLN A 313 -11.64 16.62 18.21
C GLN A 313 -11.31 15.23 17.66
N ALA A 314 -10.03 14.94 17.40
CA ALA A 314 -9.60 13.61 16.97
C ALA A 314 -9.94 12.54 18.02
N TYR A 315 -9.81 12.85 19.31
CA TYR A 315 -10.21 11.96 20.40
C TYR A 315 -11.70 11.60 20.33
N GLN A 316 -12.56 12.58 20.08
CA GLN A 316 -14.01 12.39 19.94
C GLN A 316 -14.39 11.56 18.71
N GLU A 317 -13.70 11.80 17.59
CA GLU A 317 -13.95 11.13 16.30
C GLU A 317 -13.28 9.75 16.20
N CYS A 318 -12.39 9.38 17.13
CA CYS A 318 -11.66 8.12 17.08
C CYS A 318 -12.60 6.92 17.30
N PRO A 319 -12.77 6.04 16.29
CA PRO A 319 -13.69 4.92 16.37
C PRO A 319 -13.05 3.67 17.01
N PHE A 320 -11.73 3.68 17.22
CA PHE A 320 -10.96 2.50 17.61
C PHE A 320 -10.41 2.63 19.03
N GLU A 321 -10.86 1.75 19.93
CA GLU A 321 -10.42 1.76 21.33
C GLU A 321 -8.90 1.59 21.48
N PHE A 322 -8.28 0.74 20.65
CA PHE A 322 -6.83 0.49 20.70
C PHE A 322 -5.99 1.73 20.32
N MET A 323 -6.59 2.71 19.63
CA MET A 323 -5.92 3.97 19.26
C MET A 323 -6.12 5.08 20.30
N LYS A 324 -7.02 4.91 21.29
CA LYS A 324 -7.34 5.98 22.24
C LYS A 324 -6.12 6.46 23.02
N LEU A 325 -5.26 5.55 23.50
CA LEU A 325 -4.02 5.95 24.18
C LEU A 325 -3.04 6.71 23.29
N ARG A 326 -2.95 6.36 21.99
CA ARG A 326 -2.12 7.11 21.01
C ARG A 326 -2.51 8.58 20.90
N ILE A 327 -3.77 8.91 21.19
CA ILE A 327 -4.32 10.28 21.16
C ILE A 327 -4.19 10.96 22.53
N ILE A 328 -4.48 10.21 23.59
CA ILE A 328 -4.37 10.69 24.97
C ILE A 328 -2.94 11.13 25.30
N ASN A 329 -1.92 10.43 24.80
CA ASN A 329 -0.52 10.77 25.03
C ASN A 329 -0.16 12.20 24.56
N PRO A 330 -0.43 12.60 23.29
CA PRO A 330 -0.32 13.99 22.86
C PRO A 330 -1.22 14.98 23.62
N LEU A 331 -2.44 14.58 24.02
CA LEU A 331 -3.31 15.45 24.84
C LEU A 331 -2.65 15.79 26.17
N LEU A 332 -2.12 14.80 26.89
CA LEU A 332 -1.48 15.02 28.19
C LEU A 332 -0.23 15.89 28.07
N PHE A 333 0.56 15.70 27.00
CA PHE A 333 1.67 16.60 26.68
C PHE A 333 1.19 18.06 26.51
N LEU A 334 0.15 18.27 25.70
CA LEU A 334 -0.40 19.60 25.42
C LEU A 334 -1.00 20.24 26.67
N MET A 335 -1.79 19.49 27.44
CA MET A 335 -2.39 19.97 28.69
C MET A 335 -1.33 20.44 29.69
N THR A 336 -0.20 19.73 29.77
CA THR A 336 0.89 20.14 30.66
C THR A 336 1.55 21.44 30.19
N ASN A 337 1.85 21.56 28.90
CA ASN A 337 2.45 22.76 28.32
C ASN A 337 1.55 24.00 28.42
N LEU A 338 0.24 23.80 28.23
CA LEU A 338 -0.77 24.86 28.34
C LEU A 338 -1.15 25.19 29.78
N LYS A 339 -0.64 24.43 30.77
CA LYS A 339 -0.99 24.57 32.19
C LYS A 339 -2.50 24.48 32.42
N ILE A 340 -3.13 23.52 31.75
CA ILE A 340 -4.56 23.22 31.94
C ILE A 340 -4.78 22.73 33.37
N ASP A 341 -5.97 23.03 33.90
CA ASP A 341 -6.38 22.67 35.26
C ASP A 341 -6.12 21.19 35.59
N GLU A 342 -5.52 20.95 36.76
CA GLU A 342 -5.10 19.61 37.20
C GLU A 342 -6.26 18.62 37.29
N HIS A 343 -7.48 19.09 37.59
CA HIS A 343 -8.67 18.23 37.62
C HIS A 343 -8.97 17.65 36.23
N LEU A 344 -8.88 18.47 35.18
CA LEU A 344 -9.09 18.03 33.81
C LEU A 344 -7.98 17.06 33.37
N VAL A 345 -6.73 17.33 33.75
CA VAL A 345 -5.61 16.40 33.49
C VAL A 345 -5.87 15.04 34.13
N LYS A 346 -6.37 15.04 35.38
CA LYS A 346 -6.74 13.83 36.10
C LYS A 346 -7.84 13.04 35.38
N GLU A 347 -8.87 13.70 34.87
CA GLU A 347 -9.94 13.04 34.11
C GLU A 347 -9.40 12.33 32.88
N VAL A 348 -8.48 12.97 32.13
CA VAL A 348 -7.85 12.37 30.95
C VAL A 348 -6.95 11.18 31.32
N ILE A 349 -6.25 11.24 32.46
CA ILE A 349 -5.46 10.10 32.97
C ILE A 349 -6.39 8.93 33.35
N GLU A 350 -7.47 9.18 34.07
CA GLU A 350 -8.42 8.12 34.43
C GLU A 350 -9.08 7.49 33.20
N GLU A 351 -9.36 8.30 32.18
CA GLU A 351 -9.82 7.81 30.89
C GLU A 351 -8.76 6.95 30.19
N GLY A 352 -7.49 7.39 30.18
CA GLY A 352 -6.38 6.62 29.61
C GLY A 352 -6.20 5.25 30.26
N LYS A 353 -6.37 5.14 31.58
CA LYS A 353 -6.34 3.86 32.30
C LYS A 353 -7.40 2.87 31.81
N ARG A 354 -8.59 3.34 31.41
CA ARG A 354 -9.66 2.48 30.86
C ARG A 354 -9.27 1.82 29.54
N TYR A 355 -8.40 2.47 28.77
CA TYR A 355 -7.95 2.00 27.46
C TYR A 355 -6.57 1.34 27.50
N TYR A 356 -5.91 1.29 28.67
CA TYR A 356 -4.54 0.83 28.80
C TYR A 356 -4.31 -0.55 28.20
N ASP A 357 -5.07 -1.56 28.65
CA ASP A 357 -4.91 -2.95 28.22
C ASP A 357 -5.33 -3.20 26.76
N LYS A 358 -6.01 -2.22 26.13
CA LYS A 358 -6.46 -2.31 24.73
C LYS A 358 -5.43 -1.75 23.74
N ALA A 359 -4.49 -0.93 24.21
CA ALA A 359 -3.51 -0.27 23.38
C ALA A 359 -2.29 -1.15 23.10
N ILE A 360 -1.48 -0.75 22.12
CA ILE A 360 -0.19 -1.40 21.86
C ILE A 360 0.84 -1.00 22.92
N GLU A 361 1.84 -1.86 23.12
CA GLU A 361 2.86 -1.71 24.18
C GLU A 361 3.57 -0.35 24.15
N THR A 362 3.84 0.18 22.96
CA THR A 362 4.48 1.50 22.81
C THR A 362 3.62 2.61 23.39
N ASP A 363 2.31 2.62 23.12
CA ASP A 363 1.40 3.64 23.63
C ASP A 363 1.17 3.51 25.14
N GLN A 364 1.13 2.28 25.65
CA GLN A 364 1.10 2.00 27.09
C GLN A 364 2.35 2.54 27.81
N THR A 365 3.53 2.30 27.22
CA THR A 365 4.82 2.74 27.77
C THR A 365 4.90 4.25 27.84
N VAL A 366 4.46 4.95 26.79
CA VAL A 366 4.36 6.41 26.77
C VAL A 366 3.36 6.92 27.81
N PHE A 367 2.18 6.30 27.90
CA PHE A 367 1.15 6.72 28.85
C PHE A 367 1.63 6.64 30.30
N LYS A 368 2.36 5.57 30.64
CA LYS A 368 2.95 5.36 31.97
C LYS A 368 3.90 6.49 32.39
N TYR A 369 4.57 7.14 31.43
CA TYR A 369 5.36 8.34 31.74
C TYR A 369 4.51 9.51 32.21
N PHE A 370 3.39 9.78 31.53
CA PHE A 370 2.50 10.84 31.96
C PHE A 370 1.86 10.53 33.32
N GLU A 371 1.55 9.26 33.62
CA GLU A 371 1.13 8.86 34.97
C GLU A 371 2.20 9.13 36.03
N PHE A 372 3.47 8.77 35.75
CA PHE A 372 4.57 9.04 36.67
C PHE A 372 4.82 10.54 36.85
N ARG A 373 4.74 11.31 35.77
CA ARG A 373 4.91 12.75 35.82
C ARG A 373 3.81 13.41 36.66
N TYR A 374 2.56 13.07 36.39
CA TYR A 374 1.39 13.60 37.11
C TYR A 374 1.42 13.24 38.61
N SER A 375 1.86 12.02 38.95
CA SER A 375 2.04 11.60 40.35
C SER A 375 3.27 12.21 41.03
N ASN A 376 3.96 13.16 40.39
CA ASN A 376 5.21 13.77 40.86
C ASN A 376 6.28 12.73 41.25
N ASN A 377 6.28 11.60 40.55
CA ASN A 377 7.23 10.52 40.82
C ASN A 377 8.62 10.91 40.28
N GLN A 378 9.62 11.08 41.15
CA GLN A 378 10.98 11.49 40.78
C GLN A 378 11.64 10.62 39.69
N TYR A 379 11.16 9.39 39.46
CA TYR A 379 11.66 8.50 38.43
C TYR A 379 11.17 8.80 37.01
N TYR A 380 10.19 9.70 36.81
CA TYR A 380 9.58 9.93 35.50
C TYR A 380 10.60 10.34 34.43
N ARG A 381 11.53 11.26 34.76
CA ARG A 381 12.59 11.71 33.84
C ARG A 381 13.53 10.58 33.43
N LYS A 382 13.97 9.78 34.40
CA LYS A 382 14.83 8.61 34.16
C LYS A 382 14.11 7.58 33.29
N TYR A 383 12.82 7.34 33.56
CA TYR A 383 11.99 6.45 32.77
C TYR A 383 11.83 6.94 31.32
N GLY A 384 11.56 8.24 31.13
CA GLY A 384 11.47 8.86 29.81
C GLY A 384 12.75 8.69 28.99
N LEU A 385 13.90 9.08 29.56
CA LEU A 385 15.20 9.01 28.88
C LEU A 385 15.68 7.57 28.60
N GLN A 386 15.42 6.63 29.50
CA GLN A 386 15.96 5.26 29.39
C GLN A 386 15.04 4.28 28.66
N LYS A 387 13.71 4.53 28.65
CA LYS A 387 12.74 3.60 28.07
C LYS A 387 11.95 4.20 26.92
N ILE A 388 11.45 5.43 27.07
CA ILE A 388 10.56 6.01 26.05
C ILE A 388 11.34 6.55 24.87
N VAL A 389 12.34 7.39 25.11
CA VAL A 389 13.11 8.01 24.02
C VAL A 389 13.71 6.96 23.08
N PRO A 390 14.43 5.90 23.56
CA PRO A 390 14.94 4.86 22.68
C PRO A 390 13.83 4.17 21.89
N LEU A 391 12.73 3.80 22.57
CA LEU A 391 11.59 3.12 21.96
C LEU A 391 10.95 3.95 20.84
N LEU A 392 10.82 5.27 21.02
CA LEU A 392 10.20 6.14 20.01
C LEU A 392 11.16 6.51 18.88
N LEU A 393 12.48 6.51 19.12
CA LEU A 393 13.47 6.74 18.06
C LEU A 393 13.64 5.52 17.14
N GLU A 394 13.34 4.31 17.64
CA GLU A 394 13.32 3.08 16.84
C GLU A 394 12.09 2.98 15.93
N ASP A 395 11.02 3.74 16.20
CA ASP A 395 9.79 3.78 15.41
C ASP A 395 9.74 5.05 14.53
N PRO A 396 9.91 4.93 13.19
CA PRO A 396 9.87 6.07 12.27
C PRO A 396 8.56 6.88 12.31
N GLU A 397 7.43 6.28 12.70
CA GLU A 397 6.17 7.00 12.84
C GLU A 397 6.12 7.89 14.10
N ARG A 398 7.04 7.66 15.05
CA ARG A 398 7.01 8.25 16.38
C ARG A 398 8.23 9.10 16.72
N ILE A 399 9.25 9.10 15.86
CA ILE A 399 10.44 9.96 15.99
C ILE A 399 10.08 11.42 16.30
N ASN A 400 9.00 11.84 15.69
CA ASN A 400 8.40 13.15 15.72
C ASN A 400 7.85 13.47 17.13
N PHE A 401 7.11 12.53 17.73
CA PHE A 401 6.68 12.63 19.13
C PHE A 401 7.85 12.48 20.12
N ALA A 402 8.89 11.72 19.77
CA ALA A 402 10.11 11.61 20.58
C ALA A 402 10.81 12.96 20.75
N ILE A 403 10.91 13.74 19.67
CA ILE A 403 11.47 15.10 19.67
C ILE A 403 10.68 16.00 20.61
N MET A 404 9.34 15.94 20.56
CA MET A 404 8.48 16.71 21.47
C MET A 404 8.69 16.34 22.95
N LEU A 405 8.81 15.04 23.26
CA LEU A 405 9.03 14.58 24.62
C LEU A 405 10.39 15.01 25.20
N PHE A 406 11.39 15.28 24.36
CA PHE A 406 12.64 15.83 24.84
C PHE A 406 12.46 17.22 25.47
N GLU A 407 11.65 18.10 24.86
CA GLU A 407 11.36 19.43 25.44
C GLU A 407 10.77 19.28 26.85
N ASP A 408 9.80 18.39 26.98
CA ASP A 408 9.11 18.08 28.23
C ASP A 408 10.01 17.49 29.34
N LEU A 409 11.07 16.79 28.95
CA LEU A 409 12.03 16.15 29.86
C LEU A 409 13.10 17.12 30.36
N TYR A 410 13.36 18.20 29.62
CA TYR A 410 14.40 19.20 29.92
C TYR A 410 13.85 20.49 30.53
N ASP A 411 12.55 20.75 30.41
CA ASP A 411 11.79 21.68 31.27
C ASP A 411 11.55 21.06 32.67
#